data_AF-A0A076MUA4-F1
#
_entry.id   AF-A0A076MUA4-F1
#
_cell.length_a   1.000
_cell.length_b   1.000
_cell.length_c   1.000
_cell.angle_alpha   90.00
_cell.angle_beta   90.00
_cell.angle_gamma   90.00
#
_symmetry.space_group_name_H-M   'P 1'
#
loop_
_entity.id
_entity.type
_entity.pdbx_description
1 polymer ?
#
loop_
_entity_poly.entity_id
_entity_poly.type
_entity_poly.pdbx_seq_one_letter_code
_entity_poly.pdbx_strand_id
1 'polypeptide(L)'
;MTEAADDRNRAANERDDLADARDRAADRRDRAAVDRDTLAEIDAAQQRRERHALFTSLAHAEARERAALQREAEATRREKELATDDPDAVAAFMADAEADRLAAAGDRAAAAEGRFDVRTYLNKAASDQGSARTARQQAARDRGASHEDRSASQGDRDASLSDREQSEVELNTGLYLPHR
;
A
#
# COMPACT_ATOMS: atom_id res chain seq x y z
N MET A 1 6.37 -18.25 -59.10
CA MET A 1 7.10 -17.42 -58.12
C MET A 1 6.17 -16.72 -57.12
N THR A 2 4.86 -16.98 -57.11
CA THR A 2 3.90 -16.34 -56.19
C THR A 2 3.87 -16.96 -54.79
N GLU A 3 4.15 -18.26 -54.67
CA GLU A 3 4.05 -19.02 -53.41
C GLU A 3 4.99 -18.46 -52.31
N ALA A 4 6.22 -18.08 -52.65
CA ALA A 4 7.17 -17.49 -51.69
C ALA A 4 6.72 -16.11 -51.18
N ALA A 5 6.10 -15.30 -52.05
CA ALA A 5 5.55 -13.99 -51.71
C ALA A 5 4.30 -14.12 -50.82
N ASP A 6 3.44 -15.09 -51.14
CA ASP A 6 2.23 -15.42 -50.36
C ASP A 6 2.58 -15.96 -48.97
N ASP A 7 3.60 -16.84 -48.87
CA ASP A 7 4.08 -17.36 -47.58
C ASP A 7 4.69 -16.25 -46.72
N ARG A 8 5.42 -15.30 -47.31
CA ARG A 8 5.96 -14.14 -46.59
C ARG A 8 4.86 -13.22 -46.06
N ASN A 9 3.84 -12.96 -46.88
CA ASN A 9 2.67 -12.19 -46.44
C ASN A 9 1.89 -12.89 -45.32
N ARG A 10 1.77 -14.22 -45.37
CA ARG A 10 1.17 -15.00 -44.28
C ARG A 10 1.98 -14.86 -42.99
N ALA A 11 3.30 -15.03 -43.06
CA ALA A 11 4.19 -14.87 -41.91
C ALA A 11 4.19 -13.45 -41.32
N ALA A 12 4.04 -12.42 -42.15
CA ALA A 12 3.87 -11.04 -41.72
C ALA A 12 2.55 -10.83 -40.96
N ASN A 13 1.45 -11.37 -41.45
CA ASN A 13 0.16 -11.28 -40.77
C ASN A 13 0.17 -12.03 -39.43
N GLU A 14 0.77 -13.22 -39.37
CA GLU A 14 0.92 -13.97 -38.12
C GLU A 14 1.75 -13.21 -37.07
N ARG A 15 2.79 -12.47 -37.51
CA ARG A 15 3.59 -11.60 -36.62
C ARG A 15 2.80 -10.42 -36.11
N ASP A 16 2.00 -9.76 -36.96
CA ASP A 16 1.13 -8.67 -36.52
C ASP A 16 0.07 -9.14 -35.52
N ASP A 17 -0.54 -10.31 -35.75
CA ASP A 17 -1.51 -10.92 -34.81
C ASP A 17 -0.85 -11.19 -33.44
N LEU A 18 0.40 -11.68 -33.45
CA LEU A 18 1.17 -11.91 -32.24
C LEU A 18 1.53 -10.59 -31.53
N ALA A 19 1.93 -9.56 -32.27
CA ALA A 19 2.20 -8.22 -31.75
C ALA A 19 0.96 -7.64 -31.07
N ASP A 20 -0.21 -7.75 -31.69
CA ASP A 20 -1.48 -7.29 -31.13
C ASP A 20 -1.91 -8.10 -29.90
N ALA A 21 -1.64 -9.41 -29.87
CA ALA A 21 -1.87 -10.23 -28.69
C ALA A 21 -0.96 -9.81 -27.52
N ARG A 22 0.30 -9.48 -27.81
CA ARG A 22 1.29 -9.03 -26.84
C ARG A 22 0.97 -7.64 -26.30
N ASP A 23 0.57 -6.69 -27.14
CA ASP A 23 0.11 -5.36 -26.73
C ASP A 23 -1.10 -5.44 -25.79
N ARG A 24 -2.07 -6.30 -26.12
CA ARG A 24 -3.22 -6.57 -25.23
C ARG A 24 -2.81 -7.16 -23.88
N ALA A 25 -1.74 -7.96 -23.84
CA ALA A 25 -1.21 -8.51 -22.59
C ALA A 25 -0.50 -7.42 -21.76
N ALA A 26 0.26 -6.55 -22.42
CA ALA A 26 0.89 -5.38 -21.80
C ALA A 26 -0.16 -4.44 -21.19
N ASP A 27 -1.23 -4.11 -21.92
CA ASP A 27 -2.33 -3.27 -21.42
C ASP A 27 -2.98 -3.85 -20.16
N ARG A 28 -3.18 -5.17 -20.12
CA ARG A 28 -3.74 -5.84 -18.93
C ARG A 28 -2.80 -5.72 -17.73
N ARG A 29 -1.49 -5.83 -17.94
CA ARG A 29 -0.48 -5.66 -16.88
C ARG A 29 -0.41 -4.23 -16.38
N ASP A 30 -0.48 -3.25 -17.27
CA ASP A 30 -0.50 -1.84 -16.88
C ASP A 30 -1.74 -1.50 -16.04
N ARG A 31 -2.93 -1.98 -16.45
CA ARG A 31 -4.15 -1.83 -15.65
C ARG A 31 -3.99 -2.46 -14.28
N ALA A 32 -3.48 -3.69 -14.19
CA ALA A 32 -3.21 -4.33 -12.91
C ALA A 32 -2.17 -3.58 -12.06
N ALA A 33 -1.19 -2.91 -12.67
CA ALA A 33 -0.23 -2.06 -11.96
C ALA A 33 -0.93 -0.82 -11.38
N VAL A 34 -1.77 -0.15 -12.18
CA VAL A 34 -2.56 1.02 -11.74
C VAL A 34 -3.53 0.66 -10.62
N ASP A 35 -4.21 -0.49 -10.72
CA ASP A 35 -5.12 -0.97 -9.68
C ASP A 35 -4.37 -1.19 -8.35
N ARG A 36 -3.16 -1.77 -8.41
CA ARG A 36 -2.31 -1.94 -7.21
C ARG A 36 -1.85 -0.61 -6.62
N ASP A 37 -1.50 0.37 -7.44
CA ASP A 37 -1.13 1.70 -6.96
C ASP A 37 -2.33 2.37 -6.26
N THR A 38 -3.51 2.30 -6.88
CA THR A 38 -4.75 2.88 -6.36
C THR A 38 -5.12 2.26 -5.01
N LEU A 39 -5.06 0.94 -4.90
CA LEU A 39 -5.28 0.25 -3.62
C LEU A 39 -4.25 0.68 -2.57
N ALA A 40 -2.98 0.78 -2.94
CA ALA A 40 -1.93 1.23 -2.01
C ALA A 40 -2.16 2.68 -1.52
N GLU A 41 -2.74 3.57 -2.34
CA GLU A 41 -3.10 4.92 -1.93
C GLU A 41 -4.28 4.94 -0.95
N ILE A 42 -5.31 4.12 -1.20
CA ILE A 42 -6.46 3.94 -0.31
C ILE A 42 -5.99 3.43 1.05
N ASP A 43 -5.17 2.37 1.06
CA ASP A 43 -4.62 1.79 2.29
C ASP A 43 -3.76 2.81 3.04
N ALA A 44 -2.91 3.56 2.34
CA ALA A 44 -2.10 4.61 2.95
C ALA A 44 -2.98 5.71 3.57
N ALA A 45 -4.11 6.07 2.96
CA ALA A 45 -5.04 7.04 3.52
C ALA A 45 -5.73 6.51 4.78
N GLN A 46 -6.15 5.24 4.78
CA GLN A 46 -6.71 4.58 5.96
C GLN A 46 -5.69 4.51 7.11
N GLN A 47 -4.46 4.09 6.83
CA GLN A 47 -3.38 4.06 7.82
C GLN A 47 -3.11 5.44 8.42
N ARG A 48 -3.13 6.51 7.62
CA ARG A 48 -2.97 7.87 8.16
C ARG A 48 -4.06 8.23 9.16
N ARG A 49 -5.32 7.82 8.91
CA ARG A 49 -6.46 8.05 9.80
C ARG A 49 -6.34 7.21 11.07
N GLU A 50 -6.07 5.91 10.95
CA GLU A 50 -5.84 5.02 12.10
C GLU A 50 -4.72 5.55 12.99
N ARG A 51 -3.57 5.91 12.38
CA ARG A 51 -2.44 6.51 13.08
C ARG A 51 -2.82 7.75 13.85
N HIS A 52 -3.59 8.65 13.22
CA HIS A 52 -4.01 9.89 13.86
C HIS A 52 -4.92 9.61 15.07
N ALA A 53 -5.91 8.73 14.90
CA ALA A 53 -6.81 8.34 15.99
C ALA A 53 -6.04 7.74 17.18
N LEU A 54 -5.02 6.91 16.91
CA LEU A 54 -4.19 6.31 17.94
C LEU A 54 -3.29 7.32 18.66
N PHE A 55 -2.68 8.26 17.94
CA PHE A 55 -1.91 9.32 18.60
C PHE A 55 -2.79 10.21 19.46
N THR A 56 -4.02 10.50 19.03
CA THR A 56 -5.01 11.20 19.85
C THR A 56 -5.37 10.37 21.09
N SER A 57 -5.62 9.07 20.93
CA SER A 57 -5.88 8.16 22.06
C SER A 57 -4.69 8.11 23.04
N LEU A 58 -3.46 8.05 22.54
CA LEU A 58 -2.25 8.08 23.36
C LEU A 58 -2.11 9.39 24.12
N ALA A 59 -2.37 10.54 23.47
CA ALA A 59 -2.36 11.83 24.14
C ALA A 59 -3.41 11.90 25.27
N HIS A 60 -4.58 11.31 25.06
CA HIS A 60 -5.59 11.17 26.12
C HIS A 60 -5.13 10.23 27.25
N ALA A 61 -4.49 9.11 26.92
CA ALA A 61 -3.91 8.19 27.89
C ALA A 61 -2.84 8.86 28.75
N GLU A 62 -1.93 9.63 28.15
CA GLU A 62 -0.90 10.40 28.87
C GLU A 62 -1.54 11.48 29.77
N ALA A 63 -2.59 12.14 29.30
CA ALA A 63 -3.32 13.12 30.11
C ALA A 63 -3.96 12.47 31.34
N ARG A 64 -4.56 11.26 31.18
CA ARG A 64 -5.11 10.48 32.30
C ARG A 64 -4.03 10.05 33.29
N GLU A 65 -2.88 9.59 32.81
CA GLU A 65 -1.76 9.20 33.66
C GLU A 65 -1.23 10.39 34.46
N ARG A 66 -1.13 11.58 33.85
CA ARG A 66 -0.77 12.82 34.57
C ARG A 66 -1.82 13.22 35.61
N ALA A 67 -3.11 13.12 35.27
CA ALA A 67 -4.19 13.41 36.22
C ALA A 67 -4.16 12.45 37.42
N ALA A 68 -3.91 11.15 37.18
CA ALA A 68 -3.75 10.15 38.23
C ALA A 68 -2.59 10.48 39.19
N LEU A 69 -1.43 10.85 38.63
CA LEU A 69 -0.25 11.26 39.42
C LEU A 69 -0.52 12.54 40.23
N GLN A 70 -1.25 13.51 39.66
CA GLN A 70 -1.64 14.72 40.37
C GLN A 70 -2.56 14.42 41.55
N ARG A 71 -3.60 13.58 41.35
CA ARG A 71 -4.50 13.20 42.45
C ARG A 71 -3.78 12.47 43.57
N GLU A 72 -2.86 11.57 43.23
CA GLU A 72 -2.04 10.86 44.23
C GLU A 72 -1.13 11.81 45.03
N ALA A 73 -0.50 12.77 44.35
CA ALA A 73 0.31 13.80 44.99
C ALA A 73 -0.53 14.70 45.91
N GLU A 74 -1.73 15.10 45.48
CA GLU A 74 -2.65 15.89 46.29
C GLU A 74 -3.17 15.10 47.49
N ALA A 75 -3.56 13.84 47.32
CA ALA A 75 -3.99 12.97 48.42
C ALA A 75 -2.89 12.83 49.47
N THR A 76 -1.65 12.58 49.03
CA THR A 76 -0.46 12.52 49.91
C THR A 76 -0.21 13.85 50.63
N ARG A 77 -0.45 14.99 49.97
CA ARG A 77 -0.32 16.31 50.59
C ARG A 77 -1.38 16.51 51.68
N ARG A 78 -2.65 16.23 51.36
CA ARG A 78 -3.76 16.34 52.32
C ARG A 78 -3.55 15.41 53.52
N GLU A 79 -3.00 14.21 53.31
CA GLU A 79 -2.65 13.27 54.40
C GLU A 79 -1.61 13.85 55.35
N LYS A 80 -0.59 14.54 54.83
CA LYS A 80 0.46 15.19 55.64
C LYS A 80 -0.04 16.44 56.37
N GLU A 81 -1.00 17.16 55.77
CA GLU A 81 -1.59 18.38 56.32
C GLU A 81 -2.70 18.10 57.35
N LEU A 82 -3.20 16.86 57.41
CA LEU A 82 -4.24 16.45 58.35
C LEU A 82 -3.68 16.38 59.77
N ALA A 83 -3.90 17.45 60.53
CA ALA A 83 -3.71 17.49 61.98
C ALA A 83 -5.07 17.77 62.64
N THR A 84 -5.79 16.71 63.00
CA THR A 84 -7.09 16.82 63.70
C THR A 84 -7.28 15.65 64.66
N ASP A 85 -7.84 15.94 65.83
CA ASP A 85 -8.23 14.93 66.84
C ASP A 85 -9.69 14.46 66.66
N ASP A 86 -10.38 14.95 65.63
CA ASP A 86 -11.75 14.58 65.29
C ASP A 86 -11.80 13.26 64.49
N PRO A 87 -12.28 12.15 65.08
CA PRO A 87 -12.31 10.84 64.42
C PRO A 87 -13.23 10.81 63.19
N ASP A 88 -14.30 11.62 63.15
CA ASP A 88 -15.21 11.65 62.00
C ASP A 88 -14.55 12.34 60.80
N ALA A 89 -13.77 13.40 61.06
CA ALA A 89 -12.98 14.08 60.04
C ALA A 89 -11.88 13.18 59.47
N VAL A 90 -11.22 12.37 60.31
CA VAL A 90 -10.23 11.37 59.86
C VAL A 90 -10.90 10.30 59.00
N ALA A 91 -12.08 9.80 59.39
CA ALA A 91 -12.79 8.79 58.62
C ALA A 91 -13.23 9.30 57.23
N ALA A 92 -13.75 10.53 57.15
CA ALA A 92 -14.11 11.17 55.90
C ALA A 92 -12.90 11.37 54.98
N PHE A 93 -11.76 11.83 55.55
CA PHE A 93 -10.51 11.97 54.80
C PHE A 93 -10.02 10.64 54.20
N MET A 94 -10.08 9.55 54.98
CA MET A 94 -9.65 8.23 54.51
C MET A 94 -10.55 7.71 53.38
N ALA A 95 -11.86 7.97 53.44
CA ALA A 95 -12.79 7.63 52.38
C ALA A 95 -12.50 8.39 51.07
N ASP A 96 -12.23 9.70 51.16
CA ASP A 96 -11.84 10.51 50.00
C ASP A 96 -10.50 10.04 49.41
N ALA A 97 -9.52 9.72 50.26
CA ALA A 97 -8.23 9.20 49.82
C ALA A 97 -8.37 7.83 49.13
N GLU A 98 -9.29 6.97 49.58
CA GLU A 98 -9.61 5.71 48.91
C GLU A 98 -10.27 5.94 47.55
N ALA A 99 -11.23 6.86 47.47
CA ALA A 99 -11.87 7.24 46.21
C ALA A 99 -10.85 7.79 45.18
N ASP A 100 -9.93 8.66 45.63
CA ASP A 100 -8.87 9.21 44.78
C ASP A 100 -7.92 8.11 44.26
N ARG A 101 -7.56 7.13 45.10
CA ARG A 101 -6.74 5.97 44.70
C ARG A 101 -7.47 5.09 43.67
N LEU A 102 -8.77 4.83 43.86
CA LEU A 102 -9.58 4.06 42.91
C LEU A 102 -9.69 4.79 41.56
N ALA A 103 -9.91 6.11 41.57
CA ALA A 103 -9.94 6.92 40.34
C ALA A 103 -8.59 6.91 39.62
N ALA A 104 -7.48 7.07 40.36
CA ALA A 104 -6.14 6.99 39.80
C ALA A 104 -5.83 5.60 39.21
N ALA A 105 -6.28 4.52 39.84
CA ALA A 105 -6.15 3.17 39.30
C ALA A 105 -6.94 3.00 37.99
N GLY A 106 -8.16 3.54 37.91
CA GLY A 106 -8.97 3.56 36.69
C GLY A 106 -8.29 4.30 35.54
N ASP A 107 -7.74 5.49 35.81
CA ASP A 107 -7.00 6.28 34.82
C ASP A 107 -5.74 5.55 34.31
N ARG A 108 -4.98 4.91 35.20
CA ARG A 108 -3.81 4.09 34.82
C ARG A 108 -4.20 2.87 33.98
N ALA A 109 -5.30 2.20 34.32
CA ALA A 109 -5.80 1.06 33.55
C ALA A 109 -6.16 1.49 32.12
N ALA A 110 -6.88 2.60 31.97
CA ALA A 110 -7.24 3.13 30.66
C ALA A 110 -6.00 3.61 29.87
N ALA A 111 -4.99 4.16 30.54
CA ALA A 111 -3.73 4.51 29.89
C ALA A 111 -2.92 3.28 29.44
N ALA A 112 -3.00 2.17 30.16
CA ALA A 112 -2.39 0.90 29.77
C ALA A 112 -3.06 0.32 28.51
N GLU A 113 -4.39 0.40 28.41
CA GLU A 113 -5.15 0.02 27.22
C GLU A 113 -4.71 0.84 25.99
N GLY A 114 -4.65 2.17 26.11
CA GLY A 114 -4.16 3.02 25.00
C GLY A 114 -2.74 2.68 24.55
N ARG A 115 -1.83 2.35 25.47
CA ARG A 115 -0.47 1.87 25.14
C ARG A 115 -0.48 0.52 24.42
N PHE A 116 -1.37 -0.39 24.82
CA PHE A 116 -1.56 -1.68 24.17
C PHE A 116 -2.05 -1.51 22.73
N ASP A 117 -3.04 -0.65 22.49
CA ASP A 117 -3.57 -0.35 21.16
C ASP A 117 -2.50 0.19 20.21
N VAL A 118 -1.67 1.12 20.69
CA VAL A 118 -0.55 1.67 19.92
C VAL A 118 0.44 0.56 19.54
N ARG A 119 0.78 -0.34 20.46
CA ARG A 119 1.68 -1.46 20.17
C ARG A 119 1.08 -2.39 19.11
N THR A 120 -0.20 -2.73 19.24
CA THR A 120 -0.92 -3.57 18.28
C THR A 120 -0.91 -2.94 16.88
N TYR A 121 -1.18 -1.64 16.81
CA TYR A 121 -1.13 -0.90 15.56
C TYR A 121 0.28 -0.87 14.95
N LEU A 122 1.33 -0.62 15.73
CA LEU A 122 2.70 -0.59 15.22
C LEU A 122 3.12 -1.93 14.61
N ASN A 123 2.70 -3.04 15.21
CA ASN A 123 2.91 -4.37 14.66
C ASN A 123 2.19 -4.55 13.32
N LYS A 124 0.90 -4.19 13.24
CA LYS A 124 0.11 -4.20 12.00
C LYS A 124 0.77 -3.33 10.92
N ALA A 125 1.13 -2.10 11.26
CA ALA A 125 1.74 -1.15 10.33
C ALA A 125 3.07 -1.66 9.76
N ALA A 126 3.88 -2.37 10.55
CA ALA A 126 5.11 -2.99 10.07
C ALA A 126 4.84 -4.09 9.03
N SER A 127 3.84 -4.96 9.29
CA SER A 127 3.40 -5.98 8.33
C SER A 127 2.87 -5.35 7.04
N ASP A 128 2.03 -4.33 7.16
CA ASP A 128 1.45 -3.64 6.00
C ASP A 128 2.52 -2.96 5.14
N GLN A 129 3.55 -2.37 5.75
CA GLN A 129 4.68 -1.79 5.01
C GLN A 129 5.43 -2.84 4.19
N GLY A 130 5.60 -4.05 4.73
CA GLY A 130 6.16 -5.19 4.01
C GLY A 130 5.32 -5.54 2.78
N SER A 131 4.01 -5.69 2.96
CA SER A 131 3.05 -5.98 1.88
C SER A 131 3.06 -4.90 0.80
N ALA A 132 3.03 -3.62 1.20
CA ALA A 132 3.06 -2.48 0.29
C ALA A 132 4.36 -2.42 -0.53
N ARG A 133 5.51 -2.75 0.07
CA ARG A 133 6.79 -2.84 -0.64
C ARG A 133 6.73 -3.91 -1.74
N THR A 134 6.22 -5.09 -1.41
CA THR A 134 6.07 -6.19 -2.38
C THR A 134 5.12 -5.81 -3.51
N ALA A 135 3.98 -5.17 -3.21
CA ALA A 135 3.02 -4.71 -4.22
C ALA A 135 3.65 -3.71 -5.20
N ARG A 136 4.43 -2.73 -4.70
CA ARG A 136 5.13 -1.76 -5.55
C ARG A 136 6.20 -2.41 -6.43
N GLN A 137 6.94 -3.38 -5.89
CA GLN A 137 7.92 -4.14 -6.67
C GLN A 137 7.24 -4.92 -7.81
N GLN A 138 6.08 -5.53 -7.53
CA GLN A 138 5.32 -6.24 -8.57
C GLN A 138 4.78 -5.28 -9.63
N ALA A 139 4.21 -4.14 -9.24
CA ALA A 139 3.74 -3.13 -10.19
C ALA A 139 4.89 -2.61 -11.09
N ALA A 140 6.08 -2.38 -10.52
CA ALA A 140 7.25 -1.98 -11.29
C ALA A 140 7.70 -3.05 -12.30
N ARG A 141 7.69 -4.33 -11.91
CA ARG A 141 7.98 -5.46 -12.81
C ARG A 141 6.96 -5.56 -13.93
N ASP A 142 5.67 -5.42 -13.63
CA ASP A 142 4.60 -5.50 -14.62
C ASP A 142 4.74 -4.37 -15.67
N ARG A 143 5.08 -3.15 -15.24
CA ARG A 143 5.35 -2.04 -16.18
C ARG A 143 6.60 -2.30 -17.03
N GLY A 144 7.66 -2.83 -16.44
CA GLY A 144 8.89 -3.22 -17.16
C GLY A 144 8.61 -4.27 -18.25
N ALA A 145 7.91 -5.35 -17.88
CA ALA A 145 7.50 -6.39 -18.83
C ALA A 145 6.58 -5.84 -19.93
N SER A 146 5.69 -4.91 -19.60
CA SER A 146 4.79 -4.27 -20.58
C SER A 146 5.56 -3.37 -21.55
N HIS A 147 6.60 -2.69 -21.08
CA HIS A 147 7.50 -1.92 -21.94
C HIS A 147 8.30 -2.83 -22.89
N GLU A 148 8.89 -3.90 -22.37
CA GLU A 148 9.60 -4.91 -23.18
C GLU A 148 8.70 -5.52 -24.25
N ASP A 149 7.46 -5.85 -23.88
CA ASP A 149 6.47 -6.38 -24.80
C ASP A 149 6.13 -5.43 -25.93
N ARG A 150 5.84 -4.15 -25.61
CA ARG A 150 5.55 -3.16 -26.65
C ARG A 150 6.75 -2.91 -27.57
N SER A 151 7.96 -2.95 -27.02
CA SER A 151 9.20 -2.89 -27.81
C SER A 151 9.32 -4.08 -28.76
N ALA A 152 9.00 -5.29 -28.31
CA ALA A 152 9.00 -6.49 -29.14
C ALA A 152 7.90 -6.45 -30.22
N SER A 153 6.68 -6.00 -29.87
CA SER A 153 5.58 -5.82 -30.82
C SER A 153 5.93 -4.82 -31.92
N GLN A 154 6.62 -3.74 -31.57
CA GLN A 154 7.10 -2.77 -32.55
C GLN A 154 8.11 -3.41 -33.52
N GLY A 155 9.07 -4.18 -33.01
CA GLY A 155 10.01 -4.93 -33.85
C GLY A 155 9.32 -5.95 -34.78
N ASP A 156 8.30 -6.64 -34.28
CA ASP A 156 7.50 -7.58 -35.08
C ASP A 156 6.75 -6.87 -36.22
N ARG A 157 6.19 -5.68 -35.96
CA ARG A 157 5.52 -4.85 -36.98
C ARG A 157 6.51 -4.32 -38.02
N ASP A 158 7.67 -3.83 -37.59
CA ASP A 158 8.72 -3.36 -38.50
C ASP A 158 9.21 -4.49 -39.42
N ALA A 159 9.39 -5.70 -38.87
CA ALA A 159 9.74 -6.88 -39.65
C ALA A 159 8.62 -7.29 -40.61
N SER A 160 7.37 -7.23 -40.18
CA SER A 160 6.19 -7.53 -41.02
C SER A 160 6.03 -6.55 -42.18
N LEU A 161 6.32 -5.27 -41.96
CA LEU A 161 6.38 -4.26 -43.03
C LEU A 161 7.46 -4.59 -44.06
N SER A 162 8.68 -4.89 -43.60
CA SER A 162 9.79 -5.29 -44.47
C SER A 162 9.46 -6.54 -45.30
N ASP A 163 8.83 -7.55 -44.69
CA ASP A 163 8.43 -8.78 -45.39
C ASP A 163 7.38 -8.52 -46.48
N ARG A 164 6.44 -7.59 -46.23
CA ARG A 164 5.45 -7.16 -47.22
C ARG A 164 6.08 -6.37 -48.36
N GLU A 165 6.98 -5.43 -48.06
CA GLU A 165 7.73 -4.68 -49.08
C GLU A 165 8.52 -5.64 -49.99
N GLN A 166 9.20 -6.62 -49.41
CA GLN A 166 9.93 -7.64 -50.16
C GLN A 166 9.01 -8.54 -50.99
N SER A 167 7.86 -8.93 -50.44
CA SER A 167 6.83 -9.68 -51.17
C SER A 167 6.34 -8.89 -52.39
N GLU A 168 6.07 -7.60 -52.24
CA GLU A 168 5.65 -6.71 -53.33
C GLU A 168 6.72 -6.61 -54.44
N VAL A 169 8.00 -6.50 -54.05
CA VAL A 169 9.11 -6.52 -55.01
C VAL A 169 9.14 -7.83 -55.80
N GLU A 170 8.97 -8.98 -55.15
CA GLU A 170 9.02 -10.27 -55.83
C GLU A 170 7.82 -10.50 -56.76
N LEU A 171 6.64 -10.02 -56.38
CA LEU A 171 5.46 -10.03 -57.23
C LEU A 171 5.64 -9.14 -58.47
N ASN A 172 6.27 -7.96 -58.32
CA ASN A 172 6.48 -7.02 -59.42
C ASN A 172 7.68 -7.38 -60.32
N THR A 173 8.75 -7.98 -59.79
CA THR A 173 9.97 -8.32 -60.54
C THR A 173 9.93 -9.70 -61.20
N GLY A 174 9.07 -10.61 -60.73
CA GLY A 174 8.89 -11.95 -61.32
C GLY A 174 8.31 -11.99 -62.74
N LEU A 175 7.90 -10.85 -63.32
CA LEU A 175 7.33 -10.74 -64.66
C LEU A 175 8.35 -10.52 -65.79
N TYR A 176 9.65 -10.34 -65.50
CA TYR A 176 10.68 -10.18 -66.53
C TYR A 176 11.37 -11.52 -66.86
N LEU A 177 10.73 -12.33 -67.71
CA LEU A 177 11.49 -13.25 -68.57
C LEU A 177 11.98 -12.45 -69.79
N PRO A 178 13.30 -12.26 -70.00
CA PRO A 178 13.79 -11.82 -71.30
C PRO A 178 13.58 -12.99 -72.28
N HIS A 179 12.57 -12.88 -73.14
CA HIS A 179 12.50 -13.72 -74.33
C HIS A 179 13.76 -13.48 -75.17
N ARG A 180 14.60 -14.51 -75.27
CA ARG A 180 15.59 -14.68 -76.33
C ARG A 180 15.41 -16.05 -76.95
#